data_AF-A0A1T2L2E6-F1
#
_entry.id   AF-A0A1T2L2E6-F1
#
_cell.length_a   1.000
_cell.length_b   1.000
_cell.length_c   1.000
_cell.angle_alpha   90.00
_cell.angle_beta   90.00
_cell.angle_gamma   90.00
#
_symmetry.space_group_name_H-M   'P 1'
#
loop_
_entity.id
_entity.type
_entity.pdbx_description
1 polymer ?
#
loop_
_entity_poly.entity_id
_entity_poly.type
_entity_poly.pdbx_seq_one_letter_code
_entity_poly.pdbx_strand_id
1 'polypeptide(L)'
;MYRFVFICSYLVILLTLPVVHAAESFAELSSVTEDDFFTELPVVLHATRLQQSIDETPASMTVIDRQMIEASSATTIPELLRYVPGFQLSYRSGDEALTSYQGIADEYGRRVQVAIDGHAVYSQAFMGGILWSSLPITLDDIERIEVVRGPNAAAFGANALMGSINIVTLDPLAAAGSM
;
A
#
# COMPACT_ATOMS: atom_id res chain seq x y z
N MET A 1 -59.17 12.51 -0.21
CA MET A 1 -58.40 13.35 0.74
C MET A 1 -57.28 12.58 1.46
N TYR A 2 -57.50 11.33 1.90
CA TYR A 2 -56.49 10.54 2.66
C TYR A 2 -55.22 10.10 1.89
N ARG A 3 -55.29 9.93 0.56
CA ARG A 3 -54.13 9.49 -0.26
C ARG A 3 -53.01 10.55 -0.35
N PHE A 4 -53.34 11.84 -0.24
CA PHE A 4 -52.35 12.92 -0.30
C PHE A 4 -51.56 13.07 1.01
N VAL A 5 -52.18 12.78 2.15
CA VAL A 5 -51.55 12.86 3.48
C VAL A 5 -50.51 11.74 3.65
N PHE A 6 -50.80 10.52 3.17
CA PHE A 6 -49.86 9.40 3.22
C PHE A 6 -48.61 9.61 2.37
N ILE A 7 -48.74 10.22 1.18
CA ILE A 7 -47.60 10.50 0.30
C ILE A 7 -46.66 11.53 0.92
N CYS A 8 -47.20 12.56 1.59
CA CYS A 8 -46.40 13.59 2.24
C CYS A 8 -45.62 13.03 3.46
N SER A 9 -46.23 12.13 4.24
CA SER A 9 -45.56 11.50 5.39
C SER A 9 -44.44 10.55 4.95
N TYR A 10 -44.59 9.84 3.83
CA TYR A 10 -43.55 8.96 3.29
C TYR A 10 -42.38 9.75 2.69
N LEU A 11 -42.66 10.89 2.06
CA LEU A 11 -41.65 11.79 1.49
C LEU A 11 -40.78 12.44 2.57
N VAL A 12 -41.36 12.80 3.72
CA VAL A 12 -40.63 13.35 4.87
C VAL A 12 -39.68 12.30 5.47
N ILE A 13 -40.14 11.04 5.62
CA ILE A 13 -39.31 9.95 6.15
C ILE A 13 -38.13 9.63 5.20
N LEU A 14 -38.36 9.62 3.88
CA LEU A 14 -37.32 9.41 2.86
C LEU A 14 -36.28 10.55 2.82
N LEU A 15 -36.66 11.77 3.16
CA LEU A 15 -35.77 12.93 3.22
C LEU A 15 -34.96 13.01 4.52
N THR A 16 -35.45 12.45 5.63
CA THR A 16 -34.75 12.48 6.93
C THR A 16 -33.77 11.32 7.13
N LEU A 17 -33.98 10.18 6.47
CA LEU A 17 -33.09 9.01 6.54
C LEU A 17 -31.61 9.29 6.15
N PRO A 18 -31.30 9.99 5.05
CA PRO A 18 -29.90 10.28 4.69
C PRO A 18 -29.23 11.25 5.67
N VAL A 19 -29.99 12.12 6.35
CA VAL A 19 -29.46 13.08 7.33
C VAL A 19 -29.02 12.37 8.62
N VAL A 20 -29.76 11.34 9.05
CA VAL A 20 -29.41 10.55 10.24
C VAL A 20 -28.17 9.69 9.98
N HIS A 21 -28.05 9.05 8.81
CA HIS A 21 -26.84 8.28 8.43
C HIS A 21 -25.59 9.16 8.32
N ALA A 22 -25.72 10.38 7.79
CA ALA A 22 -24.59 11.31 7.71
C ALA A 22 -24.14 11.81 9.09
N ALA A 23 -25.05 11.89 10.07
CA ALA A 23 -24.71 12.27 11.44
C ALA A 23 -23.97 11.14 12.19
N GLU A 24 -24.37 9.89 11.96
CA GLU A 24 -23.68 8.72 12.53
C GLU A 24 -22.24 8.58 12.00
N SER A 25 -22.01 8.80 10.69
CA SER A 25 -20.66 8.71 10.12
C SER A 25 -19.73 9.85 10.58
N PHE A 26 -20.27 11.01 10.94
CA PHE A 26 -19.49 12.13 11.45
C PHE A 26 -19.12 11.94 12.93
N ALA A 27 -19.95 11.20 13.69
CA ALA A 27 -19.68 10.86 15.08
C ALA A 27 -18.52 9.84 15.22
N GLU A 28 -18.41 8.85 14.32
CA GLU A 28 -17.27 7.91 14.31
C GLU A 28 -15.93 8.59 14.01
N LEU A 29 -15.91 9.61 13.14
CA LEU A 29 -14.68 10.38 12.86
C LEU A 29 -14.20 11.24 14.04
N SER A 30 -15.05 11.45 15.05
CA SER A 30 -14.75 12.29 16.22
C SER A 30 -14.20 11.53 17.44
N SER A 31 -14.11 10.19 17.38
CA SER A 31 -13.72 9.35 18.52
C SER A 31 -12.24 8.96 18.55
N VAL A 32 -11.34 9.84 18.09
CA VAL A 32 -9.90 9.64 18.31
C VAL A 32 -9.64 9.74 19.81
N THR A 33 -9.29 8.63 20.44
CA THR A 33 -9.09 8.52 21.89
C THR A 33 -7.60 8.61 22.22
N GLU A 34 -7.23 8.94 23.46
CA GLU A 34 -5.83 8.93 23.90
C GLU A 34 -5.15 7.57 23.64
N ASP A 35 -5.91 6.47 23.72
CA ASP A 35 -5.44 5.11 23.42
C ASP A 35 -4.94 4.93 21.97
N ASP A 36 -5.48 5.67 21.00
CA ASP A 36 -5.03 5.61 19.60
C ASP A 36 -3.59 6.13 19.45
N PHE A 37 -3.17 7.05 20.32
CA PHE A 37 -1.78 7.55 20.34
C PHE A 37 -0.79 6.55 20.93
N PHE A 38 -1.26 5.56 21.68
CA PHE A 38 -0.44 4.51 22.30
C PHE A 38 -0.56 3.17 21.57
N THR A 39 -1.21 3.15 20.39
CA THR A 39 -1.28 1.95 19.57
C THR A 39 0.11 1.56 19.07
N GLU A 40 0.41 0.26 19.12
CA GLU A 40 1.68 -0.26 18.60
C GLU A 40 1.79 0.02 17.10
N LEU A 41 2.87 0.70 16.71
CA LEU A 41 3.18 0.95 15.31
C LEU A 41 3.70 -0.33 14.65
N PRO A 42 3.51 -0.50 13.33
CA PRO A 42 3.99 -1.67 12.63
C PRO A 42 5.51 -1.79 12.77
N VAL A 43 5.96 -2.98 13.18
CA VAL A 43 7.38 -3.31 13.25
C VAL A 43 7.90 -3.51 11.83
N VAL A 44 8.93 -2.75 11.47
CA VAL A 44 9.54 -2.75 10.14
C VAL A 44 10.98 -3.26 10.22
N LEU A 45 11.42 -3.89 9.15
CA LEU A 45 12.76 -4.47 9.02
C LEU A 45 13.57 -3.77 7.93
N HIS A 46 12.92 -3.30 6.87
CA HIS A 46 13.61 -2.97 5.64
C HIS A 46 14.55 -1.78 5.76
N ALA A 47 14.23 -0.74 6.53
CA ALA A 47 15.04 0.48 6.53
C ALA A 47 16.47 0.32 7.07
N THR A 48 16.70 -0.56 8.06
CA THR A 48 18.01 -0.76 8.70
C THR A 48 18.47 -2.22 8.74
N ARG A 49 17.62 -3.17 8.32
CA ARG A 49 17.76 -4.62 8.56
C ARG A 49 17.68 -5.03 10.03
N LEU A 50 17.15 -4.17 10.89
CA LEU A 50 16.85 -4.44 12.29
C LEU A 50 15.35 -4.24 12.51
N GLN A 51 14.75 -5.07 13.36
CA GLN A 51 13.38 -4.88 13.83
C GLN A 51 13.33 -3.60 14.66
N GLN A 52 12.52 -2.65 14.22
CA GLN A 52 12.26 -1.41 14.95
C GLN A 52 10.88 -0.87 14.56
N SER A 53 10.37 0.06 15.36
CA SER A 53 9.15 0.77 15.02
C SER A 53 9.38 1.77 13.87
N ILE A 54 8.31 2.12 13.13
CA ILE A 54 8.40 3.07 12.02
C ILE A 54 8.86 4.47 12.46
N ASP A 55 8.57 4.89 13.69
CA ASP A 55 8.98 6.19 14.26
C ASP A 55 10.45 6.23 14.72
N GLU A 56 11.03 5.06 15.02
CA GLU A 56 12.45 4.90 15.35
C GLU A 56 13.34 4.80 14.11
N THR A 57 12.74 4.63 12.93
CA THR A 57 13.44 4.43 11.68
C THR A 57 14.07 5.73 11.16
N PRO A 58 15.38 5.78 10.84
CA PRO A 58 16.05 7.01 10.36
C PRO A 58 15.80 7.32 8.88
N ALA A 59 14.65 6.92 8.33
CA ALA A 59 14.31 7.07 6.92
C ALA A 59 12.81 7.33 6.72
N SER A 60 12.46 8.03 5.64
CA SER A 60 11.07 8.27 5.29
C SER A 60 10.45 6.98 4.73
N MET A 61 9.64 6.31 5.54
CA MET A 61 9.06 5.02 5.19
C MET A 61 7.55 5.11 4.93
N THR A 62 7.01 4.16 4.17
CA THR A 62 5.58 3.89 4.05
C THR A 62 5.38 2.38 4.11
N VAL A 63 4.41 1.94 4.89
CA VAL A 63 4.00 0.54 4.98
C VAL A 63 2.61 0.42 4.40
N ILE A 64 2.45 -0.49 3.44
CA ILE A 64 1.15 -0.93 2.94
C ILE A 64 0.91 -2.29 3.59
N ASP A 65 0.11 -2.33 4.64
CA ASP A 65 -0.18 -3.56 5.39
C ASP A 65 -1.23 -4.44 4.69
N ARG A 66 -1.43 -5.65 5.23
CA ARG A 66 -2.41 -6.61 4.70
C ARG A 66 -3.81 -6.02 4.61
N GLN A 67 -4.23 -5.29 5.65
CA GLN A 67 -5.57 -4.70 5.69
C GLN A 67 -5.76 -3.68 4.56
N MET A 68 -4.77 -2.84 4.28
CA MET A 68 -4.78 -1.91 3.16
C MET A 68 -4.76 -2.64 1.82
N ILE A 69 -4.00 -3.72 1.67
CA ILE A 69 -3.98 -4.53 0.45
C ILE A 69 -5.37 -5.11 0.17
N GLU A 70 -5.99 -5.76 1.17
CA GLU A 70 -7.31 -6.37 1.07
C GLU A 70 -8.43 -5.33 0.84
N ALA A 71 -8.32 -4.17 1.48
CA ALA A 71 -9.26 -3.07 1.30
C ALA A 71 -9.06 -2.31 -0.03
N SER A 72 -7.90 -2.49 -0.68
CA SER A 72 -7.61 -1.85 -1.96
C SER A 72 -8.34 -2.53 -3.11
N SER A 73 -8.62 -1.78 -4.17
CA SER A 73 -9.08 -2.35 -5.45
C SER A 73 -7.91 -2.69 -6.38
N ALA A 74 -6.69 -2.83 -5.84
CA ALA A 74 -5.51 -3.10 -6.63
C ALA A 74 -5.51 -4.56 -7.09
N THR A 75 -5.14 -4.77 -8.35
CA THR A 75 -5.05 -6.09 -8.99
C THR A 75 -3.59 -6.50 -9.22
N THR A 76 -2.65 -5.56 -9.11
CA THR A 76 -1.23 -5.79 -9.30
C THR A 76 -0.41 -5.06 -8.24
N ILE A 77 0.80 -5.57 -7.94
CA ILE A 77 1.72 -4.94 -6.97
C ILE A 77 2.04 -3.46 -7.34
N PRO A 78 2.32 -3.11 -8.61
CA PRO A 78 2.58 -1.72 -8.98
C PRO A 78 1.43 -0.75 -8.69
N GLU A 79 0.18 -1.23 -8.72
CA GLU A 79 -0.99 -0.40 -8.39
C GLU A 79 -1.01 -0.03 -6.92
N LEU A 80 -0.59 -0.93 -6.02
CA LEU A 80 -0.47 -0.64 -4.59
C LEU A 80 0.54 0.49 -4.33
N LEU A 81 1.62 0.57 -5.12
CA LEU A 81 2.63 1.62 -4.94
C LEU A 81 2.08 3.04 -5.16
N ARG A 82 0.90 3.19 -5.78
CA ARG A 82 0.23 4.49 -5.92
C ARG A 82 -0.23 5.07 -4.58
N TYR A 83 -0.37 4.24 -3.55
CA TYR A 83 -0.66 4.69 -2.18
C TYR A 83 0.58 5.26 -1.48
N VAL A 84 1.79 5.04 -2.02
CA VAL A 84 3.01 5.63 -1.48
C VAL A 84 3.15 7.06 -1.97
N PRO A 85 3.29 8.06 -1.09
CA PRO A 85 3.40 9.45 -1.52
C PRO A 85 4.64 9.66 -2.40
N GLY A 86 4.42 10.25 -3.58
CA GLY A 86 5.47 10.56 -4.55
C GLY A 86 5.76 9.44 -5.55
N PHE A 87 5.15 8.25 -5.41
CA PHE A 87 5.21 7.22 -6.46
C PHE A 87 4.24 7.54 -7.60
N GLN A 88 4.65 7.18 -8.81
CA GLN A 88 3.82 7.20 -10.00
C GLN A 88 3.90 5.85 -10.69
N LEU A 89 2.76 5.42 -11.24
CA LEU A 89 2.63 4.24 -12.07
C LEU A 89 2.35 4.69 -13.51
N SER A 90 3.13 4.18 -14.45
CA SER A 90 2.89 4.29 -15.87
C SER A 90 3.00 2.92 -16.53
N TYR A 91 2.63 2.83 -17.80
CA TYR A 91 2.74 1.61 -18.59
C TYR A 91 3.51 1.91 -19.87
N ARG A 92 4.51 1.08 -20.19
CA ARG A 92 5.30 1.26 -21.42
C ARG A 92 4.56 0.72 -22.63
N SER A 93 4.04 -0.49 -22.52
CA SER A 93 3.29 -1.18 -23.57
C SER A 93 2.39 -2.23 -22.93
N GLY A 94 1.09 -2.22 -23.27
CA GLY A 94 0.13 -3.17 -22.71
C GLY A 94 0.08 -3.09 -21.18
N ASP A 95 0.33 -4.22 -20.53
CA ASP A 95 0.34 -4.43 -19.08
C ASP A 95 1.73 -4.25 -18.45
N GLU A 96 2.73 -3.81 -19.20
CA GLU A 96 4.08 -3.62 -18.67
C GLU A 96 4.18 -2.36 -17.81
N ALA A 97 3.98 -2.57 -16.51
CA ALA A 97 4.05 -1.54 -15.48
C ALA A 97 5.47 -0.99 -15.28
N LEU A 98 5.56 0.34 -15.21
CA LEU A 98 6.75 1.09 -14.83
C LEU A 98 6.44 1.96 -13.61
N THR A 99 7.27 1.82 -12.58
CA THR A 99 7.12 2.56 -11.33
C THR A 99 8.22 3.61 -11.24
N SER A 100 7.84 4.83 -10.90
CA SER A 100 8.78 5.93 -10.68
C SER A 100 8.51 6.63 -9.37
N TYR A 101 9.51 7.33 -8.84
CA TYR A 101 9.41 8.12 -7.64
C TYR A 101 9.85 9.56 -7.94
N GLN A 102 9.06 10.54 -7.51
CA GLN A 102 9.30 11.97 -7.76
C GLN A 102 9.47 12.31 -9.25
N GLY A 103 8.76 11.58 -10.13
CA GLY A 103 8.87 11.75 -11.59
C GLY A 103 10.19 11.26 -12.19
N ILE A 104 11.10 10.69 -11.40
CA ILE A 104 12.36 10.14 -11.91
C ILE A 104 12.15 8.68 -12.28
N ALA A 105 12.08 8.45 -13.58
CA ALA A 105 11.89 7.14 -14.19
C ALA A 105 13.07 6.80 -15.12
N ASP A 106 13.23 5.52 -15.40
CA ASP A 106 13.92 5.08 -16.61
C ASP A 106 13.09 4.04 -17.35
N GLU A 107 13.55 3.63 -18.53
CA GLU A 107 12.83 2.70 -19.42
C GLU A 107 12.48 1.36 -18.74
N TYR A 108 13.19 0.96 -17.68
CA TYR A 108 13.09 -0.35 -17.05
C TYR A 108 12.77 -0.29 -15.55
N GLY A 109 12.40 0.88 -15.02
CA GLY A 109 12.07 1.07 -13.59
C GLY A 109 13.25 0.89 -12.62
N ARG A 110 14.51 1.06 -13.04
CA ARG A 110 15.71 0.74 -12.23
C ARG A 110 16.14 1.81 -11.23
N ARG A 111 15.24 2.75 -10.92
CA ARG A 111 15.55 3.87 -10.00
C ARG A 111 15.18 3.55 -8.56
N VAL A 112 14.47 2.46 -8.33
CA VAL A 112 14.10 1.95 -7.01
C VAL A 112 14.48 0.48 -6.94
N GLN A 113 15.17 0.06 -5.88
CA GLN A 113 15.50 -1.35 -5.68
C GLN A 113 14.28 -2.10 -5.14
N VAL A 114 13.86 -3.19 -5.79
CA VAL A 114 12.80 -4.06 -5.29
C VAL A 114 13.41 -5.33 -4.71
N ALA A 115 12.87 -5.78 -3.58
CA ALA A 115 13.22 -7.04 -2.93
C ALA A 115 11.96 -7.78 -2.48
N ILE A 116 12.07 -9.10 -2.37
CA ILE A 116 11.08 -9.97 -1.74
C ILE A 116 11.79 -10.61 -0.54
N ASP A 117 11.26 -10.42 0.66
CA ASP A 117 11.85 -10.91 1.92
C ASP A 117 13.34 -10.56 2.08
N GLY A 118 13.72 -9.37 1.63
CA GLY A 118 15.09 -8.86 1.66
C GLY A 118 15.99 -9.33 0.51
N HIS A 119 15.51 -10.25 -0.35
CA HIS A 119 16.24 -10.70 -1.53
C HIS A 119 15.93 -9.82 -2.74
N ALA A 120 16.96 -9.17 -3.28
CA ALA A 120 16.83 -8.29 -4.45
C ALA A 120 16.28 -9.04 -5.66
N VAL A 121 15.26 -8.47 -6.30
CA VAL A 121 14.67 -9.00 -7.54
C VAL A 121 14.99 -8.08 -8.70
N TYR A 122 15.42 -8.67 -9.80
CA TYR A 122 15.75 -7.97 -11.03
C TYR A 122 15.64 -8.93 -12.21
N SER A 123 15.47 -8.36 -13.40
CA SER A 123 15.43 -9.06 -14.67
C SER A 123 16.59 -8.65 -15.55
N GLN A 124 17.37 -9.63 -15.99
CA GLN A 124 18.48 -9.39 -16.93
C GLN A 124 17.97 -8.92 -18.29
N ALA A 125 16.78 -9.39 -18.71
CA ALA A 125 16.12 -8.93 -19.93
C ALA A 125 15.75 -7.44 -19.89
N PHE A 126 15.61 -6.88 -18.68
CA PHE A 126 15.27 -5.48 -18.43
C PHE A 126 16.47 -4.69 -17.89
N MET A 127 17.69 -5.13 -18.24
CA MET A 127 18.94 -4.47 -17.84
C MET A 127 19.07 -4.24 -16.31
N GLY A 128 18.55 -5.16 -15.50
CA GLY A 128 18.51 -5.04 -14.04
C GLY A 128 17.26 -4.36 -13.49
N GLY A 129 16.24 -4.11 -14.32
CA GLY A 129 14.92 -3.61 -13.95
C GLY A 129 13.99 -4.69 -13.41
N ILE A 130 12.75 -4.32 -13.12
CA ILE A 130 11.74 -5.25 -12.64
C ILE A 130 10.72 -5.52 -13.73
N LEU A 131 10.50 -6.80 -14.00
CA LEU A 131 9.34 -7.25 -14.76
C LEU A 131 8.29 -7.77 -13.77
N TRP A 132 7.36 -6.91 -13.39
CA TRP A 132 6.38 -7.16 -12.32
C TRP A 132 5.53 -8.42 -12.56
N SER A 133 5.16 -8.68 -13.81
CA SER A 133 4.38 -9.87 -14.20
C SER A 133 5.14 -11.19 -14.11
N SER A 134 6.46 -11.15 -13.98
CA SER A 134 7.30 -12.36 -13.83
C SER A 134 7.63 -12.71 -12.38
N LEU A 135 7.18 -11.89 -11.41
CA LEU A 135 7.42 -12.16 -10.00
C LEU A 135 6.63 -13.42 -9.59
N PRO A 136 7.24 -14.36 -8.84
CA PRO A 136 6.60 -15.61 -8.44
C PRO A 136 5.70 -15.43 -7.21
N ILE A 137 5.04 -14.29 -7.08
CA ILE A 137 4.17 -13.94 -5.95
C ILE A 137 2.92 -13.21 -6.45
N THR A 138 1.80 -13.45 -5.76
CA THR A 138 0.52 -12.76 -5.98
C THR A 138 0.23 -11.82 -4.81
N LEU A 139 -0.83 -11.01 -4.91
CA LEU A 139 -1.24 -10.13 -3.81
C LEU A 139 -1.66 -10.92 -2.55
N ASP A 140 -2.22 -12.11 -2.74
CA ASP A 140 -2.66 -12.97 -1.63
C ASP A 140 -1.48 -13.49 -0.81
N ASP A 141 -0.27 -13.55 -1.39
CA ASP A 141 0.93 -14.01 -0.70
C ASP A 141 1.60 -12.91 0.15
N ILE A 142 1.19 -11.65 0.02
CA ILE A 142 1.90 -10.48 0.58
C ILE A 142 1.34 -10.09 1.94
N GLU A 143 2.14 -10.22 3.00
CA GLU A 143 1.78 -9.69 4.32
C GLU A 143 1.80 -8.16 4.36
N ARG A 144 2.84 -7.55 3.80
CA ARG A 144 2.97 -6.09 3.70
C ARG A 144 4.01 -5.67 2.68
N ILE A 145 3.93 -4.42 2.22
CA ILE A 145 4.94 -3.78 1.38
C ILE A 145 5.58 -2.64 2.16
N GLU A 146 6.89 -2.73 2.33
CA GLU A 146 7.73 -1.79 3.03
C GLU A 146 8.48 -0.91 2.02
N VAL A 147 8.19 0.40 1.98
CA VAL A 147 8.80 1.31 1.01
C VAL A 147 9.62 2.38 1.72
N VAL A 148 10.93 2.36 1.50
CA VAL A 148 11.87 3.38 1.97
C VAL A 148 12.08 4.39 0.86
N ARG A 149 11.73 5.64 1.14
CA ARG A 149 11.81 6.76 0.19
C ARG A 149 13.09 7.55 0.44
N GLY A 150 13.83 7.79 -0.63
CA GLY A 150 15.10 8.51 -0.62
C GLY A 150 16.31 7.58 -0.84
N PRO A 151 17.48 8.14 -1.20
CA PRO A 151 18.63 7.34 -1.60
C PRO A 151 19.14 6.42 -0.48
N ASN A 152 19.27 5.13 -0.77
CA ASN A 152 19.78 4.13 0.19
C ASN A 152 20.66 3.05 -0.47
N ALA A 153 21.32 3.42 -1.58
CA ALA A 153 22.21 2.55 -2.36
C ALA A 153 23.36 1.92 -1.54
N ALA A 154 23.81 2.57 -0.46
CA ALA A 154 24.82 2.00 0.44
C ALA A 154 24.36 0.69 1.10
N ALA A 155 23.05 0.56 1.36
CA ALA A 155 22.46 -0.63 1.97
C ALA A 155 21.89 -1.61 0.94
N PHE A 156 21.30 -1.11 -0.15
CA PHE A 156 20.49 -1.91 -1.10
C PHE A 156 21.06 -2.03 -2.51
N GLY A 157 22.20 -1.38 -2.80
CA GLY A 157 22.89 -1.52 -4.07
C GLY A 157 22.47 -0.50 -5.14
N ALA A 158 22.93 -0.72 -6.37
CA ALA A 158 22.97 0.28 -7.43
C ALA A 158 21.60 0.82 -7.88
N ASN A 159 20.54 0.02 -7.79
CA ASN A 159 19.19 0.44 -8.18
C ASN A 159 18.49 1.28 -7.10
N ALA A 160 19.02 1.35 -5.88
CA ALA A 160 18.40 2.03 -4.75
C ALA A 160 18.71 3.55 -4.72
N LEU A 161 18.62 4.17 -5.89
CA LEU A 161 18.93 5.59 -6.10
C LEU A 161 17.85 6.50 -5.53
N MET A 162 16.59 6.14 -5.76
CA MET A 162 15.41 6.88 -5.26
C MET A 162 14.80 6.25 -4.00
N GLY A 163 15.23 5.04 -3.66
CA GLY A 163 14.72 4.29 -2.53
C GLY A 163 14.71 2.80 -2.78
N SER A 164 14.05 2.08 -1.89
CA SER A 164 13.88 0.64 -1.98
C SER A 164 12.49 0.20 -1.54
N ILE A 165 12.03 -0.89 -2.12
CA ILE A 165 10.77 -1.56 -1.84
C ILE A 165 11.12 -2.97 -1.39
N ASN A 166 10.54 -3.39 -0.27
CA ASN A 166 10.59 -4.76 0.19
C ASN A 166 9.18 -5.30 0.31
N ILE A 167 8.91 -6.38 -0.39
CA ILE A 167 7.66 -7.11 -0.32
C ILE A 167 7.87 -8.23 0.70
N VAL A 168 7.12 -8.19 1.79
CA VAL A 168 7.18 -9.20 2.84
C VAL A 168 6.06 -10.20 2.59
N THR A 169 6.42 -11.46 2.42
CA THR A 169 5.44 -12.54 2.19
C THR A 169 4.90 -13.08 3.51
N LEU A 170 3.73 -13.72 3.46
CA LEU A 170 3.18 -14.44 4.60
C LEU A 170 4.12 -15.54 5.07
N ASP A 171 4.23 -15.73 6.39
CA ASP A 171 4.85 -16.92 6.94
C ASP A 171 4.07 -18.18 6.48
N PRO A 172 4.72 -19.15 5.81
CA PRO A 172 4.08 -20.39 5.39
C PRO A 172 3.39 -21.16 6.53
N LEU A 173 3.90 -21.05 7.76
CA LEU A 173 3.33 -21.71 8.94
C LEU A 173 2.03 -21.02 9.40
N ALA A 174 1.93 -19.70 9.21
CA ALA A 174 0.70 -18.97 9.50
C ALA A 174 -0.35 -19.19 8.40
N ALA A 175 0.07 -19.28 7.14
CA ALA A 175 -0.82 -19.50 5.99
C ALA A 175 -1.44 -20.91 5.95
N ALA A 176 -0.73 -21.94 6.44
CA ALA A 176 -1.26 -23.31 6.48
C ALA A 176 -2.37 -23.52 7.53
N GLY A 177 -2.57 -22.57 8.46
CA GLY A 177 -3.58 -22.67 9.53
C GLY A 177 -4.94 -22.05 9.19
N SER A 178 -5.07 -21.36 8.05
CA SER A 178 -6.29 -20.66 7.63
C SER A 178 -7.08 -21.35 6.50
N MET A 179 -6.66 -22.56 6.07
CA MET A 179 -7.36 -23.40 5.09
C MET A 179 -8.04 -24.61 5.73
#